data_AF-A0A645EH48-F1
#
_entry.id   AF-A0A645EH48-F1
#
_cell.length_a   1.000
_cell.length_b   1.000
_cell.length_c   1.000
_cell.angle_alpha   90.00
_cell.angle_beta   90.00
_cell.angle_gamma   90.00
#
_symmetry.space_group_name_H-M   'P 1'
#
loop_
_entity.id
_entity.type
_entity.pdbx_description
1 polymer ?
#
loop_
_entity_poly.entity_id
_entity_poly.type
_entity_poly.pdbx_seq_one_letter_code
_entity_poly.pdbx_strand_id
1 'polypeptide(L)'
;MQINGPSDVNLLYRHIASKIDLTVTIPNTYSSMTIRYIKLTLPNPSSSYLDLENGTIYPAEQLTDPVILEGSGNCREVYLLPCQPHLTVEVSYNALLTNGQELSAIATGTVPVRLQGGIRYEVNVEPASIPEAMVTVYAEDWVYVPETIEYSKLKYSK
;
A
#
# COMPACT_ATOMS: atom_id res chain seq x y z
N MET A 1 -14.59 -46.88 -16.06
CA MET A 1 -14.28 -45.61 -15.36
C MET A 1 -12.78 -45.56 -15.20
N GLN A 2 -12.08 -44.87 -16.10
CA GLN A 2 -10.62 -44.73 -16.06
C GLN A 2 -10.26 -43.79 -14.91
N ILE A 3 -9.52 -44.30 -13.94
CA ILE A 3 -8.88 -43.47 -12.91
C ILE A 3 -7.64 -42.88 -13.60
N ASN A 4 -7.72 -41.61 -13.99
CA ASN A 4 -6.55 -40.89 -14.49
C ASN A 4 -5.48 -40.87 -13.40
N GLY A 5 -4.24 -41.11 -13.81
CA GLY A 5 -3.08 -41.09 -12.92
C GLY A 5 -2.92 -39.74 -12.22
N PRO A 6 -2.12 -39.70 -11.14
CA PRO A 6 -1.84 -38.48 -10.41
C PRO A 6 -1.29 -37.40 -11.33
N SER A 7 -1.92 -36.23 -11.26
CA SER A 7 -1.65 -35.08 -12.13
C SER A 7 -0.84 -34.03 -11.37
N ASP A 8 -0.06 -33.22 -12.09
CA ASP A 8 0.63 -32.07 -11.52
C ASP A 8 -0.37 -31.10 -10.89
N VAL A 9 0.02 -30.47 -9.79
CA VAL A 9 -0.79 -29.45 -9.10
C VAL A 9 -0.17 -28.09 -9.37
N ASN A 10 -0.90 -27.25 -10.10
CA ASN A 10 -0.53 -25.84 -10.33
C ASN A 10 -1.14 -24.96 -9.24
N LEU A 11 -0.30 -24.26 -8.49
CA LEU A 11 -0.70 -23.34 -7.43
C LEU A 11 -0.55 -21.91 -7.96
N LEU A 12 -1.69 -21.22 -8.07
CA LEU A 12 -1.78 -19.84 -8.54
C LEU A 12 -2.10 -18.94 -7.35
N TYR A 13 -1.08 -18.51 -6.63
CA TYR A 13 -1.23 -17.59 -5.51
C TYR A 13 -1.54 -16.19 -6.01
N ARG A 14 -2.54 -15.53 -5.41
CA ARG A 14 -2.83 -14.12 -5.62
C ARG A 14 -2.66 -13.33 -4.34
N HIS A 15 -2.07 -12.14 -4.43
CA HIS A 15 -2.02 -11.22 -3.30
C HIS A 15 -3.45 -10.73 -2.99
N ILE A 16 -3.92 -11.05 -1.79
CA ILE A 16 -5.21 -10.55 -1.28
C ILE A 16 -5.11 -9.10 -0.81
N ALA A 17 -3.91 -8.67 -0.42
CA ALA A 17 -3.61 -7.32 0.03
C ALA A 17 -3.21 -6.42 -1.14
N SER A 18 -3.32 -5.11 -0.93
CA SER A 18 -2.63 -4.11 -1.72
C SER A 18 -1.26 -3.81 -1.11
N LYS A 19 -0.33 -3.35 -1.96
CA LYS A 19 0.95 -2.80 -1.53
C LYS A 19 0.94 -1.29 -1.78
N ILE A 20 1.38 -0.50 -0.80
CA ILE A 20 1.57 0.94 -0.94
C ILE A 20 3.05 1.27 -0.72
N ASP A 21 3.65 1.89 -1.72
CA ASP A 21 4.95 2.55 -1.63
C ASP A 21 4.72 4.06 -1.59
N LEU A 22 4.76 4.62 -0.39
CA LEU A 22 4.51 6.03 -0.14
C LEU A 22 5.84 6.79 -0.10
N THR A 23 5.95 7.86 -0.89
CA THR A 23 7.09 8.76 -0.91
C THR A 23 6.64 10.21 -0.67
N VAL A 24 7.30 10.90 0.25
CA VAL A 24 7.14 12.36 0.41
C VAL A 24 8.18 13.06 -0.46
N THR A 25 7.70 13.87 -1.41
CA THR A 25 8.55 14.68 -2.30
C THR A 25 8.70 16.08 -1.72
N ILE A 26 9.90 16.66 -1.83
CA ILE A 26 10.19 18.01 -1.34
C ILE A 26 9.85 19.02 -2.45
N PRO A 27 8.88 19.93 -2.24
CA PRO A 27 8.63 21.04 -3.15
C PRO A 27 9.86 21.91 -3.42
N ASN A 28 9.94 22.48 -4.62
CA ASN A 28 11.01 23.40 -5.01
C ASN A 28 11.07 24.70 -4.18
N THR A 29 10.02 25.00 -3.41
CA THR A 29 9.98 26.13 -2.47
C THR A 29 10.79 25.88 -1.19
N TYR A 30 11.23 24.64 -0.96
CA TYR A 30 12.02 24.26 0.20
C TYR A 30 13.43 23.86 -0.20
N SER A 31 14.42 24.39 0.53
CA SER A 31 15.82 24.03 0.40
C SER A 31 16.18 22.74 1.14
N SER A 32 15.46 22.44 2.24
CA SER A 32 15.54 21.18 2.96
C SER A 32 14.23 20.89 3.69
N MET A 33 13.97 19.62 3.94
CA MET A 33 12.82 19.16 4.72
C MET A 33 13.18 17.94 5.55
N THR A 34 12.82 17.99 6.83
CA THR A 34 12.93 16.87 7.77
C THR A 34 11.53 16.43 8.18
N ILE A 35 11.18 15.20 7.85
CA ILE A 35 9.90 14.60 8.20
C ILE A 35 9.98 14.10 9.65
N ARG A 36 9.02 14.53 10.47
CA ARG A 36 8.86 14.09 11.86
C ARG A 36 8.06 12.79 11.93
N TYR A 37 6.93 12.75 11.24
CA TYR A 37 6.12 11.55 11.11
C TYR A 37 5.22 11.63 9.87
N ILE A 38 4.75 10.45 9.45
CA ILE A 38 3.72 10.27 8.43
C ILE A 38 2.62 9.46 9.10
N LYS A 39 1.36 9.91 9.02
CA LYS A 39 0.21 9.09 9.41
C LYS A 39 -0.63 8.70 8.20
N LEU A 40 -1.31 7.57 8.33
CA LEU A 40 -2.25 7.08 7.33
C LEU A 40 -3.46 6.49 8.03
N THR A 41 -4.66 6.80 7.55
CA THR A 41 -5.86 6.03 7.94
C THR A 41 -5.76 4.61 7.38
N LEU A 42 -6.11 3.61 8.18
CA LEU A 42 -6.02 2.21 7.72
C LEU A 42 -7.41 1.61 7.51
N PRO A 43 -7.57 0.68 6.54
CA PRO A 43 -8.75 -0.16 6.44
C PRO A 43 -9.11 -0.81 7.78
N ASN A 44 -10.36 -0.72 8.22
CA ASN A 44 -10.81 -1.39 9.43
C ASN A 44 -10.91 -2.91 9.16
N PRO A 45 -10.10 -3.75 9.82
CA PRO A 45 -10.05 -5.19 9.53
C PRO A 45 -11.36 -5.91 9.87
N SER A 46 -12.14 -5.39 10.84
CA SER A 46 -13.44 -5.95 11.21
C SER A 46 -14.50 -5.75 10.11
N SER A 47 -14.23 -4.92 9.11
CA SER A 47 -15.12 -4.64 7.98
C SER A 47 -14.71 -5.34 6.68
N SER A 48 -13.68 -6.19 6.73
CA SER A 48 -13.18 -6.96 5.59
C SER A 48 -13.25 -8.45 5.88
N TYR A 49 -13.59 -9.26 4.89
CA TYR A 49 -13.60 -10.71 5.03
C TYR A 49 -13.23 -11.41 3.73
N LEU A 50 -12.71 -12.63 3.87
CA LEU A 50 -12.36 -13.50 2.76
C LEU A 50 -13.41 -14.59 2.64
N ASP A 51 -14.09 -14.62 1.49
CA ASP A 51 -14.91 -15.76 1.08
C ASP A 51 -13.99 -16.79 0.42
N LEU A 52 -13.77 -17.91 1.13
CA LEU A 52 -12.93 -19.01 0.67
C LEU A 52 -13.60 -19.88 -0.40
N GLU A 53 -14.94 -19.91 -0.46
CA GLU A 53 -15.68 -20.67 -1.46
C GLU A 53 -15.50 -20.02 -2.83
N ASN A 54 -15.64 -18.70 -2.89
CA ASN A 54 -15.50 -17.93 -4.11
C ASN A 54 -14.09 -17.33 -4.32
N GLY A 55 -13.17 -17.53 -3.37
CA GLY A 55 -11.82 -16.95 -3.39
C GLY A 55 -11.82 -15.42 -3.49
N THR A 56 -12.86 -14.77 -2.95
CA THR A 56 -13.10 -13.33 -3.13
C THR A 56 -12.88 -12.60 -1.81
N ILE A 57 -12.11 -11.51 -1.86
CA ILE A 57 -11.95 -10.61 -0.73
C ILE A 57 -12.95 -9.46 -0.82
N TYR A 58 -13.71 -9.27 0.25
CA TYR A 58 -14.60 -8.13 0.38
C TYR A 58 -13.83 -6.97 1.01
N PRO A 59 -13.76 -5.81 0.33
CA PRO A 59 -12.99 -4.66 0.77
C PRO A 59 -13.58 -4.06 2.04
N ALA A 60 -12.73 -3.51 2.90
CA ALA A 60 -13.14 -2.76 4.07
C ALA A 60 -14.01 -1.55 3.68
N GLU A 61 -15.13 -1.39 4.40
CA GLU A 61 -16.06 -0.27 4.20
C GLU A 61 -15.79 0.90 5.16
N GLN A 62 -14.96 0.67 6.16
CA GLN A 62 -14.63 1.65 7.19
C GLN A 62 -13.12 1.83 7.31
N LEU A 63 -12.72 2.99 7.80
CA LEU A 63 -11.34 3.28 8.17
C LEU A 63 -11.22 3.33 9.70
N THR A 64 -10.00 3.10 10.16
CA THR A 64 -9.56 3.41 11.52
C THR A 64 -9.06 4.84 11.60
N ASP A 65 -8.81 5.32 12.82
CA ASP A 65 -8.10 6.58 13.04
C ASP A 65 -6.69 6.54 12.40
N PRO A 66 -6.14 7.70 11.98
CA PRO A 66 -4.80 7.75 11.41
C PRO A 66 -3.74 7.22 12.38
N VAL A 67 -2.90 6.29 11.93
CA VAL A 67 -1.78 5.77 12.70
C VAL A 67 -0.45 6.21 12.12
N ILE A 68 0.57 6.34 12.96
CA ILE A 68 1.93 6.63 12.51
C ILE A 68 2.46 5.42 11.73
N LEU A 69 2.99 5.69 10.53
CA LEU A 69 3.70 4.70 9.73
C LEU A 69 5.17 4.70 10.11
N GLU A 70 5.61 3.61 10.73
CA GLU A 70 7.01 3.38 11.08
C GLU A 70 7.89 3.30 9.82
N GLY A 71 9.10 3.87 9.91
CA GLY A 71 10.05 3.89 8.81
C GLY A 71 11.07 5.01 8.93
N SER A 72 11.97 5.12 7.96
CA SER A 72 13.05 6.11 7.95
C SER A 72 12.98 7.01 6.72
N GLY A 73 13.47 8.25 6.86
CA GLY A 73 13.46 9.23 5.79
C GLY A 73 12.04 9.54 5.28
N ASN A 74 11.93 9.71 3.96
CA ASN A 74 10.73 10.15 3.28
C ASN A 74 9.89 9.04 2.63
N CYS A 75 10.28 7.77 2.80
CA CYS A 75 9.57 6.64 2.17
C CYS A 75 8.94 5.71 3.21
N ARG A 76 7.78 5.12 2.89
CA ARG A 76 7.11 4.08 3.68
C ARG A 76 6.58 2.99 2.75
N GLU A 77 6.74 1.74 3.17
CA GLU A 77 6.12 0.59 2.51
C GLU A 77 5.09 -0.01 3.45
N VAL A 78 3.86 -0.19 2.99
CA VAL A 78 2.75 -0.72 3.81
C VAL A 78 1.91 -1.70 3.00
N TYR A 79 1.49 -2.79 3.65
CA TYR A 79 0.57 -3.77 3.09
C TYR A 79 -0.80 -3.59 3.73
N LEU A 80 -1.83 -3.39 2.92
CA LEU A 80 -3.17 -3.07 3.41
C LEU A 80 -4.20 -4.01 2.81
N LEU A 81 -5.30 -4.22 3.54
CA LEU A 81 -6.46 -4.89 2.96
C LEU A 81 -7.14 -3.94 1.93
N PRO A 82 -7.82 -4.49 0.92
CA PRO A 82 -8.62 -3.69 0.00
C PRO A 82 -9.63 -2.84 0.77
N CYS A 83 -9.94 -1.63 0.29
CA CYS A 83 -10.88 -0.73 0.97
C CYS A 83 -11.63 0.17 -0.01
N GLN A 84 -12.89 0.48 0.33
CA GLN A 84 -13.75 1.38 -0.44
C GLN A 84 -13.54 2.86 -0.11
N PRO A 85 -13.39 3.27 1.16
CA PRO A 85 -13.07 4.66 1.49
C PRO A 85 -11.68 5.06 1.00
N HIS A 86 -11.49 6.34 0.70
CA HIS A 86 -10.19 6.88 0.35
C HIS A 86 -9.35 7.08 1.60
N LEU A 87 -8.07 6.72 1.54
CA LEU A 87 -7.17 6.94 2.66
C LEU A 87 -6.81 8.42 2.79
N THR A 88 -6.52 8.84 4.01
CA THR A 88 -5.99 10.17 4.32
C THR A 88 -4.57 10.01 4.82
N VAL A 89 -3.65 10.74 4.21
CA VAL A 89 -2.25 10.86 4.64
C VAL A 89 -2.05 12.19 5.36
N GLU A 90 -1.29 12.17 6.45
CA GLU A 90 -0.84 13.35 7.18
C GLU A 90 0.69 13.33 7.24
N VAL A 91 1.33 14.41 6.81
CA VAL A 91 2.79 14.55 6.83
C VAL A 91 3.15 15.72 7.73
N SER A 92 3.93 15.42 8.78
CA SER A 92 4.42 16.41 9.73
C SER A 92 5.91 16.65 9.51
N TYR A 93 6.31 17.89 9.30
CA TYR A 93 7.68 18.23 8.88
C TYR A 93 8.18 19.58 9.40
N ASN A 94 9.52 19.68 9.48
CA ASN A 94 10.28 20.92 9.57
C ASN A 94 10.88 21.19 8.18
N ALA A 95 10.83 22.42 7.68
CA ALA A 95 11.44 22.80 6.40
C ALA A 95 12.19 24.13 6.51
N LEU A 96 13.24 24.27 5.71
CA LEU A 96 13.91 25.54 5.44
C LEU A 96 13.49 26.02 4.05
N LEU A 97 12.75 27.12 3.97
CA LEU A 97 12.34 27.73 2.71
C LEU A 97 13.56 28.25 1.96
N THR A 98 13.46 28.37 0.63
CA THR A 98 14.53 28.91 -0.22
C THR A 98 14.90 30.36 0.10
N ASN A 99 14.03 31.10 0.80
CA ASN A 99 14.30 32.45 1.30
C ASN A 99 14.98 32.46 2.69
N GLY A 100 15.33 31.30 3.25
CA GLY A 100 16.00 31.14 4.54
C GLY A 100 15.07 31.11 5.75
N GLN A 101 13.76 31.17 5.58
CA GLN A 101 12.80 31.06 6.69
C GLN A 101 12.59 29.60 7.11
N GLU A 102 12.47 29.36 8.40
CA GLU A 102 12.11 28.05 8.94
C GLU A 102 10.59 27.90 9.09
N LEU A 103 10.09 26.70 8.86
CA LEU A 103 8.67 26.37 8.93
C LEU A 103 8.47 25.01 9.59
N SER A 104 7.55 24.95 10.56
CA SER A 104 7.04 23.71 11.14
C SER A 104 5.56 23.58 10.78
N ALA A 105 5.20 22.52 10.05
CA ALA A 105 3.84 22.37 9.55
C ALA A 105 3.37 20.91 9.55
N ILE A 106 2.07 20.77 9.32
CA ILE A 106 1.39 19.52 9.03
C ILE A 106 0.60 19.75 7.74
N ALA A 107 0.78 18.86 6.77
CA ALA A 107 -0.01 18.85 5.54
C ALA A 107 -0.81 17.56 5.45
N THR A 108 -2.07 17.65 5.02
CA THR A 108 -2.97 16.50 4.85
C THR A 108 -3.36 16.32 3.39
N GLY A 109 -3.49 15.08 2.95
CA GLY A 109 -3.87 14.76 1.59
C GLY A 109 -4.74 13.51 1.52
N THR A 110 -5.54 13.41 0.46
CA THR A 110 -6.38 12.24 0.20
C THR A 110 -5.73 11.38 -0.87
N VAL A 111 -5.61 10.08 -0.64
CA VAL A 111 -5.19 9.10 -1.66
C VAL A 111 -6.35 8.92 -2.63
N PRO A 112 -6.25 9.37 -3.91
CA PRO A 112 -7.37 9.46 -4.84
C PRO A 112 -7.74 8.12 -5.50
N VAL A 113 -7.53 7.01 -4.79
CA VAL A 113 -7.86 5.66 -5.27
C VAL A 113 -8.49 4.84 -4.15
N ARG A 114 -9.32 3.87 -4.55
CA ARG A 114 -9.78 2.79 -3.68
C ARG A 114 -8.79 1.64 -3.77
N LEU A 115 -8.43 1.05 -2.63
CA LEU A 115 -7.44 -0.02 -2.63
C LEU A 115 -8.06 -1.32 -3.10
N GLN A 116 -7.38 -1.99 -4.02
CA GLN A 116 -7.71 -3.31 -4.54
C GLN A 116 -6.60 -4.29 -4.22
N GLY A 117 -6.98 -5.54 -3.93
CA GLY A 117 -6.01 -6.61 -3.68
C GLY A 117 -5.24 -6.95 -4.95
N GLY A 118 -3.95 -7.24 -4.82
CA GLY A 118 -3.09 -7.57 -5.94
C GLY A 118 -2.58 -6.38 -6.74
N ILE A 119 -2.80 -5.16 -6.25
CA ILE A 119 -2.30 -3.93 -6.86
C ILE A 119 -1.22 -3.31 -5.98
N ARG A 120 -0.13 -2.87 -6.61
CA ARG A 120 0.91 -2.03 -6.02
C ARG A 120 0.62 -0.58 -6.39
N TYR A 121 0.56 0.28 -5.39
CA TYR A 121 0.31 1.71 -5.52
C TYR A 121 1.56 2.49 -5.14
N GLU A 122 2.09 3.28 -6.06
CA GLU A 122 3.13 4.26 -5.78
C GLU A 122 2.47 5.59 -5.47
N VAL A 123 2.51 5.99 -4.19
CA VAL A 123 1.82 7.18 -3.67
C VAL A 123 2.84 8.28 -3.40
N ASN A 124 2.82 9.33 -4.20
CA ASN A 124 3.68 10.49 -3.99
C ASN A 124 2.89 11.62 -3.31
N VAL A 125 3.42 12.12 -2.19
CA VAL A 125 2.82 13.16 -1.37
C VAL A 125 3.73 14.38 -1.40
N GLU A 126 3.22 15.51 -1.88
CA GLU A 126 3.95 16.77 -2.00
C GLU A 126 3.30 17.85 -1.10
N PRO A 127 3.97 18.30 -0.01
CA PRO A 127 3.47 19.37 0.87
C PRO A 127 3.59 20.77 0.24
N ALA A 128 3.08 20.97 -0.99
CA ALA A 128 3.24 22.22 -1.75
C ALA A 128 2.44 23.40 -1.19
N SER A 129 1.29 23.12 -0.57
CA SER A 129 0.43 24.09 0.10
C SER A 129 0.11 23.64 1.53
N ILE A 130 -0.08 24.59 2.44
CA ILE A 130 -0.57 24.29 3.79
C ILE A 130 -2.00 24.84 3.87
N PRO A 131 -2.97 24.07 4.37
CA PRO A 131 -2.81 22.76 5.04
C PRO A 131 -2.84 21.53 4.11
N GLU A 132 -2.99 21.71 2.79
CA GLU A 132 -3.28 20.61 1.86
C GLU A 132 -2.06 20.14 1.06
N ALA A 133 -1.71 18.86 1.20
CA ALA A 133 -0.72 18.19 0.37
C ALA A 133 -1.35 17.73 -0.96
N MET A 134 -0.58 17.87 -2.04
CA MET A 134 -0.90 17.24 -3.32
C MET A 134 -0.55 15.75 -3.24
N VAL A 135 -1.48 14.87 -3.61
CA VAL A 135 -1.26 13.42 -3.62
C VAL A 135 -1.46 12.90 -5.04
N THR A 136 -0.46 12.20 -5.56
CA THR A 136 -0.51 11.54 -6.87
C THR A 136 -0.28 10.04 -6.69
N VAL A 137 -0.94 9.24 -7.52
CA VAL A 137 -0.89 7.78 -7.41
C VAL A 137 -0.67 7.17 -8.77
N TYR A 138 0.31 6.28 -8.85
CA TYR A 138 0.48 5.33 -9.94
C TYR A 138 0.11 3.93 -9.43
N ALA A 139 -0.49 3.11 -10.27
CA ALA A 139 -0.96 1.78 -9.90
C ALA A 139 -0.51 0.76 -10.95
N GLU A 140 -0.01 -0.38 -10.48
CA GLU A 140 0.40 -1.49 -11.32
C GLU A 140 0.04 -2.83 -10.67
N ASP A 141 -0.04 -3.88 -11.46
CA ASP A 141 -0.27 -5.23 -10.94
C ASP A 141 0.90 -5.66 -10.06
N TRP A 142 0.59 -6.16 -8.87
CA TRP A 142 1.57 -6.78 -7.99
C TRP A 142 1.77 -8.24 -8.41
N VAL A 143 2.67 -8.42 -9.39
CA VAL A 143 2.84 -9.67 -10.15
C VAL A 143 3.39 -10.82 -9.30
N TYR A 144 2.82 -11.99 -9.55
CA TYR A 144 3.00 -13.27 -8.86
C TYR A 144 4.32 -14.00 -9.20
N VAL A 145 4.68 -14.97 -8.35
CA VAL A 145 5.55 -16.10 -8.73
C VAL A 145 4.69 -17.37 -8.74
N PRO A 146 4.42 -17.99 -9.91
CA PRO A 146 3.67 -19.23 -9.96
C PRO A 146 4.48 -20.40 -9.37
N GLU A 147 3.80 -21.32 -8.69
CA GLU A 147 4.41 -22.56 -8.20
C GLU A 147 3.74 -23.79 -8.81
N THR A 148 4.55 -24.74 -9.27
CA THR A 148 4.08 -26.03 -9.79
C THR A 148 4.66 -27.16 -8.96
N ILE A 149 3.79 -27.99 -8.38
CA ILE A 149 4.20 -29.24 -7.76
C ILE A 149 4.15 -30.33 -8.84
N GLU A 150 5.32 -30.67 -9.37
CA GLU A 150 5.48 -31.74 -10.35
C GLU A 150 5.39 -33.12 -9.69
N TYR A 151 4.44 -33.93 -10.13
CA TYR A 151 4.25 -35.27 -9.60
C TYR A 151 5.42 -36.21 -9.92
N SER A 152 6.12 -35.97 -11.03
CA SER A 152 7.31 -36.72 -11.45
C SER A 152 8.45 -36.68 -10.42
N LYS A 153 8.57 -35.58 -9.66
CA LYS A 153 9.64 -35.35 -8.67
C LYS A 153 9.37 -36.01 -7.31
N LEU A 154 8.11 -36.30 -7.00
CA LEU A 154 7.71 -36.98 -5.76
C LEU A 154 8.04 -38.49 -5.75
N LYS A 155 8.35 -39.08 -6.92
CA LYS A 155 8.73 -40.51 -7.02
C LYS A 155 10.17 -40.81 -6.62
N TYR A 156 11.04 -39.80 -6.51
CA TYR A 156 12.47 -39.97 -6.23
C TYR A 156 12.88 -39.57 -4.81
N SER A 157 11.95 -39.10 -3.99
CA SER A 157 12.17 -38.84 -2.56
C SER A 157 11.80 -40.08 -1.73
N LYS A 158 12.68 -41.08 -1.74
CA LYS A 158 12.72 -42.16 -0.75
C LYS A 158 14.17 -42.42 -0.34
#